data_AF-A0A532VFF6-F1
#
_entry.id   AF-A0A532VFF6-F1
#
_cell.length_a   1.000
_cell.length_b   1.000
_cell.length_c   1.000
_cell.angle_alpha   90.00
_cell.angle_beta   90.00
_cell.angle_gamma   90.00
#
_symmetry.space_group_name_H-M   'P 1'
#
loop_
_entity.id
_entity.type
_entity.pdbx_description
1 polymer ?
#
loop_
_entity_poly.entity_id
_entity_poly.type
_entity_poly.pdbx_seq_one_letter_code
_entity_poly.pdbx_strand_id
1 'polypeptide(L)'
;MQTTIYYTAEDRHLINAAKDKARKERKSKSAVILSILEEYFMGKKLGEILCEIGCMNNKELSKSLEVQQKEGKNKLLGEILLNENFIAEEDLNRALFLQKKTKYQKQKTSN
;
A
#
# COMPACT_ATOMS: atom_id res chain seq x y z
N MET A 1 2.19 -11.27 -7.65
CA MET A 1 3.17 -10.16 -7.59
C MET A 1 4.19 -10.49 -6.51
N GLN A 2 5.48 -10.34 -6.80
CA GLN A 2 6.54 -10.42 -5.81
C GLN A 2 6.70 -9.02 -5.19
N THR A 3 6.37 -8.86 -3.91
CA THR A 3 6.66 -7.60 -3.19
C THR A 3 8.05 -7.73 -2.58
N THR A 4 9.02 -7.02 -3.16
CA THR A 4 10.35 -6.90 -2.59
C THR A 4 10.33 -5.89 -1.47
N ILE A 5 10.70 -6.32 -0.26
CA ILE A 5 10.79 -5.46 0.92
C ILE A 5 12.26 -5.20 1.17
N TYR A 6 12.68 -3.94 1.00
CA TYR A 6 14.01 -3.48 1.31
C TYR A 6 14.09 -3.14 2.80
N TYR A 7 15.18 -3.51 3.43
CA TYR A 7 15.49 -3.17 4.81
C TYR A 7 17.00 -3.09 4.97
N THR A 8 17.45 -2.22 5.87
CA THR A 8 18.86 -1.96 6.16
C THR A 8 19.32 -2.74 7.40
N ALA A 9 20.59 -2.55 7.78
CA ALA A 9 21.10 -3.11 9.03
C ALA A 9 20.39 -2.53 10.27
N GLU A 10 19.90 -1.28 10.19
CA GLU A 10 19.20 -0.60 11.29
C GLU A 10 17.82 -1.23 11.56
N ASP A 11 17.17 -1.73 10.51
CA ASP A 11 15.84 -2.37 10.56
C ASP A 11 15.87 -3.82 11.10
N ARG A 12 17.05 -4.33 11.49
CA ARG A 12 17.24 -5.73 11.93
C ARG A 12 16.29 -6.14 13.05
N HIS A 13 16.00 -5.20 13.96
CA HIS A 13 15.09 -5.40 15.08
C HIS A 13 13.64 -5.67 14.61
N LEU A 14 13.16 -4.98 13.56
CA LEU A 14 11.85 -5.20 12.96
C LEU A 14 11.75 -6.58 12.30
N ILE A 15 12.81 -7.00 11.60
CA ILE A 15 12.87 -8.32 10.96
C ILE A 15 12.83 -9.44 12.00
N ASN A 16 13.51 -9.26 13.13
CA ASN A 16 13.47 -10.23 14.23
C ASN A 16 12.09 -10.28 14.88
N ALA A 17 11.47 -9.12 15.16
CA ALA A 17 10.11 -9.05 15.68
C ALA A 17 9.09 -9.74 14.74
N ALA A 18 9.20 -9.52 13.43
CA ALA A 18 8.35 -10.19 12.44
C ALA A 18 8.55 -11.72 12.41
N LYS A 19 9.80 -12.21 12.56
CA LYS A 19 10.09 -13.65 12.67
C LYS A 19 9.46 -14.26 13.92
N ASP A 20 9.56 -13.59 15.06
CA ASP A 20 9.00 -14.12 16.31
C ASP A 20 7.47 -14.11 16.29
N LYS A 21 6.85 -13.08 15.73
CA LYS A 21 5.40 -13.05 15.47
C LYS A 21 4.98 -14.17 14.51
N ALA A 22 5.75 -14.42 13.45
CA ALA A 22 5.49 -15.51 12.51
C ALA A 22 5.54 -16.90 13.16
N ARG A 23 6.50 -17.15 14.07
CA ARG A 23 6.55 -18.38 14.86
C ARG A 23 5.31 -18.54 15.75
N LYS A 24 4.93 -17.48 16.48
CA LYS A 24 3.75 -17.49 17.37
C LYS A 24 2.46 -17.75 16.59
N GLU A 25 2.30 -17.16 15.42
CA GLU A 25 1.10 -17.28 14.58
C GLU A 25 1.11 -18.50 13.63
N ARG A 26 2.17 -19.31 13.63
CA ARG A 26 2.37 -20.43 12.67
C ARG A 26 2.17 -19.99 11.22
N LYS A 27 2.75 -18.85 10.86
CA LYS A 27 2.73 -18.27 9.50
C LYS A 27 4.15 -18.09 8.98
N SER A 28 4.28 -17.92 7.67
CA SER A 28 5.56 -17.48 7.11
C SER A 28 5.85 -16.03 7.50
N LYS A 29 7.13 -15.66 7.55
CA LYS A 29 7.56 -14.27 7.79
C LYS A 29 6.90 -13.30 6.80
N SER A 30 6.87 -13.68 5.51
CA SER A 30 6.26 -12.86 4.45
C SER A 30 4.76 -12.67 4.67
N ALA A 31 4.04 -13.69 5.14
CA ALA A 31 2.61 -13.57 5.43
C ALA A 31 2.35 -12.64 6.62
N VAL A 32 3.19 -12.66 7.66
CA VAL A 32 3.07 -11.72 8.78
C VAL A 32 3.36 -10.30 8.34
N ILE A 33 4.44 -10.07 7.59
CA ILE A 33 4.75 -8.72 7.09
C ILE A 33 3.62 -8.21 6.20
N LEU A 34 3.10 -9.05 5.30
CA LEU A 34 1.95 -8.68 4.47
C LEU A 34 0.75 -8.29 5.33
N SER A 35 0.40 -9.08 6.36
CA SER A 35 -0.71 -8.74 7.24
C SER A 35 -0.52 -7.42 8.00
N ILE A 36 0.71 -7.10 8.41
CA ILE A 36 1.03 -5.81 9.06
C ILE A 36 0.84 -4.66 8.08
N LEU A 37 1.32 -4.80 6.84
CA LEU A 37 1.13 -3.79 5.80
C LEU A 37 -0.36 -3.61 5.47
N GLU A 38 -1.09 -4.70 5.30
CA GLU A 38 -2.54 -4.68 5.04
C GLU A 38 -3.30 -3.99 6.18
N GLU A 39 -2.96 -4.29 7.43
CA GLU A 39 -3.56 -3.66 8.62
C GLU A 39 -3.25 -2.16 8.67
N TYR A 40 -1.99 -1.77 8.39
CA TYR A 40 -1.57 -0.38 8.41
C TYR A 40 -2.26 0.49 7.34
N PHE A 41 -2.44 -0.03 6.12
CA PHE A 41 -3.08 0.69 5.02
C PHE A 41 -4.59 0.49 4.96
N MET A 42 -5.18 -0.30 5.86
CA MET A 42 -6.61 -0.59 5.87
C MET A 42 -7.43 0.70 6.01
N GLY A 43 -8.28 0.96 5.01
CA GLY A 43 -9.19 2.11 5.02
C GLY A 43 -8.59 3.42 4.51
N LYS A 44 -7.29 3.46 4.21
CA LYS A 44 -6.65 4.63 3.60
C LYS A 44 -7.09 4.80 2.15
N LYS A 45 -7.19 6.05 1.72
CA LYS A 45 -7.50 6.43 0.33
C LYS A 45 -6.25 6.28 -0.54
N LEU A 46 -6.44 6.11 -1.85
CA LEU A 46 -5.35 5.91 -2.80
C LEU A 46 -4.27 7.00 -2.70
N GLY A 47 -4.70 8.27 -2.64
CA GLY A 47 -3.78 9.41 -2.50
C GLY A 47 -2.98 9.41 -1.19
N GLU A 48 -3.61 9.01 -0.08
CA GLU A 48 -2.93 8.90 1.22
C GLU A 48 -1.85 7.81 1.18
N ILE A 49 -2.19 6.66 0.57
CA ILE A 49 -1.24 5.55 0.41
C ILE A 49 -0.04 5.99 -0.44
N LEU A 50 -0.28 6.64 -1.59
CA LEU A 50 0.77 7.13 -2.48
C LEU A 50 1.72 8.12 -1.79
N CYS A 51 1.17 9.02 -0.95
CA CYS A 51 1.99 9.92 -0.13
C CYS A 51 2.84 9.16 0.90
N GLU A 52 2.25 8.20 1.61
CA GLU A 52 2.94 7.47 2.68
C GLU A 52 4.05 6.54 2.18
N ILE A 53 3.88 5.95 1.00
CA ILE A 53 4.93 5.13 0.37
C ILE A 53 5.98 5.99 -0.36
N GLY A 54 5.85 7.32 -0.32
CA GLY A 54 6.83 8.26 -0.86
C GLY A 54 6.80 8.45 -2.38
N CYS A 55 5.74 7.98 -3.06
CA CYS A 55 5.61 8.13 -4.51
C CYS A 55 5.21 9.56 -4.91
N MET A 56 4.58 10.31 -4.00
CA MET A 56 4.17 11.69 -4.24
C MET A 56 4.10 12.48 -2.93
N ASN A 57 3.97 13.80 -3.02
CA ASN A 57 3.76 14.67 -1.86
C ASN A 57 2.33 15.26 -1.81
N ASN A 58 2.01 15.89 -0.67
CA ASN A 58 0.69 16.48 -0.45
C ASN A 58 0.32 17.59 -1.45
N LYS A 59 1.30 18.35 -1.98
CA LYS A 59 1.02 19.42 -2.95
C LYS A 59 0.58 18.83 -4.30
N GLU A 60 1.25 17.78 -4.75
CA GLU A 60 0.90 17.03 -5.96
C GLU A 60 -0.48 16.37 -5.82
N LEU A 61 -0.79 15.83 -4.63
CA LEU A 61 -2.09 15.24 -4.35
C LEU A 61 -3.20 16.29 -4.38
N SER A 62 -3.00 17.45 -3.73
CA SER A 62 -3.96 18.55 -3.76
C SER A 62 -4.24 19.03 -5.19
N LYS A 63 -3.19 19.25 -6.00
CA LYS A 63 -3.34 19.64 -7.41
C LYS A 63 -4.13 18.59 -8.20
N SER A 64 -3.86 17.31 -7.98
CA SER A 64 -4.55 16.22 -8.69
C SER A 64 -6.03 16.11 -8.30
N LEU A 65 -6.36 16.36 -7.03
CA LEU A 65 -7.73 16.39 -6.54
C LEU A 65 -8.51 17.60 -7.09
N GLU A 66 -7.87 18.76 -7.23
CA GLU A 66 -8.47 19.93 -7.90
C GLU A 66 -8.78 19.65 -9.36
N VAL A 67 -7.87 18.99 -10.08
CA VAL A 67 -8.10 18.54 -11.46
C VAL A 67 -9.27 17.56 -11.52
N GLN A 68 -9.30 16.57 -10.63
CA GLN A 68 -10.40 15.60 -10.55
C GLN A 68 -11.76 16.28 -10.30
N GLN A 69 -11.78 17.29 -9.44
CA GLN A 69 -12.99 18.06 -9.16
C GLN A 69 -13.48 18.84 -10.38
N LYS A 70 -12.56 19.40 -11.19
CA LYS A 70 -12.87 20.14 -12.43
C LYS A 70 -13.33 19.23 -13.57
N GLU A 71 -12.69 18.07 -13.74
CA GLU A 71 -13.05 17.10 -14.80
C GLU A 71 -14.30 16.28 -14.46
N GLY A 72 -14.71 16.29 -13.20
CA GLY A 72 -15.94 15.65 -12.73
C GLY A 72 -15.74 14.21 -12.27
N LYS A 73 -16.81 13.63 -11.70
CA LYS A 73 -16.77 12.34 -10.97
C LYS A 73 -16.37 11.13 -11.81
N ASN A 74 -16.34 11.25 -13.14
CA ASN A 74 -16.00 10.14 -14.03
C ASN A 74 -14.49 9.92 -14.15
N LYS A 75 -13.66 10.92 -13.78
CA LYS A 75 -12.21 10.79 -13.87
C LYS A 75 -11.63 10.14 -12.61
N LEU A 76 -10.83 9.08 -12.81
CA LEU A 76 -10.15 8.39 -11.72
C LEU A 76 -8.89 9.16 -11.31
N LEU A 77 -8.66 9.29 -10.00
CA LEU A 77 -7.47 9.95 -9.45
C LEU A 77 -6.17 9.33 -9.99
N GLY A 78 -6.12 8.00 -10.08
CA GLY A 78 -4.96 7.29 -10.61
C GLY A 78 -4.61 7.68 -12.06
N GLU A 79 -5.61 7.89 -12.91
CA GLU A 79 -5.38 8.32 -14.30
C GLU A 79 -4.84 9.76 -14.37
N ILE A 80 -5.36 10.65 -13.53
CA ILE A 80 -4.88 12.04 -13.44
C ILE A 80 -3.41 12.04 -13.01
N LEU A 81 -3.07 11.25 -12.00
CA LEU A 81 -1.71 11.17 -11.46
C LEU A 81 -0.70 10.64 -12.49
N LEU A 82 -1.09 9.68 -13.32
CA LEU A 82 -0.27 9.18 -14.44
C LEU A 82 -0.14 10.24 -15.54
N ASN A 83 -1.25 10.87 -15.94
CA ASN A 83 -1.27 11.88 -17.01
C ASN A 83 -0.42 13.11 -16.66
N GLU A 84 -0.44 13.54 -15.40
CA GLU A 84 0.38 14.65 -14.89
C GLU A 84 1.84 14.23 -14.59
N ASN A 85 2.20 12.96 -14.82
CA ASN A 85 3.51 12.38 -14.52
C ASN A 85 3.93 12.52 -13.05
N PHE A 86 2.98 12.52 -12.11
CA PHE A 86 3.29 12.55 -10.68
C PHE A 86 3.71 11.20 -10.13
N ILE A 87 3.27 10.11 -10.74
CA ILE A 87 3.61 8.74 -10.35
C ILE A 87 3.86 7.88 -11.59
N ALA A 88 4.59 6.78 -11.43
CA ALA A 88 4.70 5.75 -12.46
C ALA A 88 3.58 4.71 -12.36
N GLU A 89 3.42 3.87 -13.39
CA GLU A 89 2.41 2.81 -13.40
C GLU A 89 2.67 1.78 -12.28
N GLU A 90 3.93 1.50 -11.98
CA GLU A 90 4.35 0.60 -10.90
C GLU A 90 3.93 1.15 -9.52
N ASP A 91 4.01 2.46 -9.33
CA ASP A 91 3.61 3.13 -8.09
C ASP A 91 2.10 3.03 -7.88
N LEU A 92 1.33 3.30 -8.94
CA LEU A 92 -0.12 3.16 -8.91
C LEU A 92 -0.54 1.72 -8.59
N ASN A 93 0.10 0.75 -9.25
CA ASN A 93 -0.17 -0.68 -9.02
C ASN A 93 0.17 -1.10 -7.59
N ARG A 94 1.29 -0.61 -7.03
CA ARG A 94 1.68 -0.87 -5.64
C ARG A 94 0.66 -0.25 -4.66
N ALA A 95 0.26 0.98 -4.87
CA ALA A 95 -0.72 1.65 -4.01
C ALA A 95 -2.10 1.00 -4.07
N LEU A 96 -2.57 0.61 -5.27
CA LEU A 96 -3.82 -0.13 -5.43
C LEU A 96 -3.77 -1.52 -4.78
N PHE A 97 -2.61 -2.20 -4.81
CA PHE A 97 -2.43 -3.45 -4.08
C PHE A 97 -2.57 -3.25 -2.57
N LEU A 98 -1.95 -2.22 -2.01
CA LEU A 98 -2.05 -1.88 -0.58
C LEU A 98 -3.45 -1.39 -0.19
N GLN A 99 -4.14 -0.70 -1.10
CA GLN A 99 -5.51 -0.20 -0.88
C GLN A 99 -6.54 -1.34 -0.83
N LYS A 100 -6.29 -2.43 -1.57
CA LYS A 100 -7.22 -3.56 -1.62
C LYS A 100 -7.46 -4.08 -0.21
N LYS A 101 -8.73 -4.10 0.20
CA LYS A 101 -9.19 -4.86 1.37
C LYS A 101 -9.01 -6.34 1.09
N THR A 102 -7.82 -6.87 1.33
CA THR A 102 -7.58 -8.28 1.09
C THR A 102 -8.42 -9.10 2.07
N LYS A 103 -9.34 -9.91 1.54
CA LYS A 103 -10.16 -10.87 2.29
C LYS A 103 -9.31 -12.03 2.89
N TYR A 104 -8.01 -11.84 3.12
CA TYR A 104 -7.11 -12.90 3.59
C TYR A 104 -7.53 -13.47 4.95
N GLN A 105 -8.35 -12.76 5.72
CA GLN A 105 -8.91 -13.25 6.98
C GLN A 105 -10.07 -14.25 6.81
N LYS A 106 -10.71 -14.37 5.63
CA LYS A 106 -11.87 -15.29 5.44
C LYS A 106 -11.53 -16.71 4.99
N GLN A 107 -10.27 -17.03 4.67
CA GLN A 107 -9.91 -18.36 4.16
C GLN A 107 -9.33 -19.32 5.22
N LYS A 108 -9.23 -18.92 6.50
CA LYS A 108 -8.71 -19.78 7.59
C LYS A 108 -9.74 -20.21 8.64
N THR A 109 -11.03 -19.92 8.44
CA THR A 109 -12.13 -20.35 9.35
C THR A 109 -13.13 -21.31 8.70
N SER A 110 -12.71 -22.04 7.67
CA SER A 110 -13.45 -23.20 7.15
C SER A 110 -12.51 -24.39 7.06
N ASN A 111 -12.36 -25.08 8.20
CA ASN A 111 -12.23 -26.53 8.34
C ASN A 111 -12.39 -26.89 9.81
#